data_AF-A0A6S7HBK9-F1
#
_entry.id   AF-A0A6S7HBK9-F1
#
_cell.length_a   1.000
_cell.length_b   1.000
_cell.length_c   1.000
_cell.angle_alpha   90.00
_cell.angle_beta   90.00
_cell.angle_gamma   90.00
#
_symmetry.space_group_name_H-M   'P 1'
#
loop_
_entity.id
_entity.type
_entity.pdbx_description
1 polymer ?
#
loop_
_entity_poly.entity_id
_entity_poly.type
_entity_poly.pdbx_seq_one_letter_code
_entity_poly.pdbx_strand_id
1 'polypeptide(L)'
;SLLANCAASKVNHSQVMNFALALFLLWCGLTIVENFKQRIPAMNSYDPGTCNKATHGKEVLVKDRTDEEIILICVKDENVYQWKPTDGSKNTVGEFFNPGHNCSDILDRLEDAKDGFYWIALKRSNPVKVFCDMTTDGGGFMLVGRKRDSVTWTVPSNNRTVEPYGEPHWSSSLGDAPILDFRVQMATSEDFKATKAHWSYRLRSKRPLKNLMMNTAGCDRRSAGIGDIAYVKDLLSKSIVTTKLRCSKFGFAYHHLVKFGWNKMNSCLQKPCPWGFAFHDVVKDQVDFYGGFSFSTAGSISGMEYNATASVGCDNGYCCGCYGPVGGTKDYCAGHCKAINDGIVTKTVFTWFWVRSSLPKRLWKKCMDYQVKKDNGKLISYKLVGHSVIPVEGRCGKDFTLLHDGIVVVPDSSAAQKVPAIDGLLEYRKDKQELYLRSNKTWNVLAPKETDRTHKLNLDKITKLEQNLTNLENLVKKQDIDSLITKLVKGGFLLPQRKECFGYKWLNESSRNKKSRAANNCDDRLSTGWYRFGGGAGIKILTSCLRSPQCGAASPGWMNGTHPTVVQGKDII
;
A
#
# COMPACT_ATOMS: atom_id res chain seq x y z
N SER A 1 36.27 -36.59 103.87
CA SER A 1 36.35 -38.02 103.48
C SER A 1 34.95 -38.47 103.06
N LEU A 2 34.38 -37.95 101.96
CA LEU A 2 34.64 -38.33 100.55
C LEU A 2 34.51 -39.84 100.35
N LEU A 3 33.35 -40.28 99.82
CA LEU A 3 33.22 -41.35 98.81
C LEU A 3 31.78 -41.38 98.22
N ALA A 4 31.72 -40.93 96.96
CA ALA A 4 30.76 -41.15 95.88
C ALA A 4 29.32 -41.62 96.19
N ASN A 5 28.37 -40.68 96.14
CA ASN A 5 26.98 -40.97 95.79
C ASN A 5 26.79 -40.76 94.28
N CYS A 6 26.35 -41.81 93.60
CA CYS A 6 25.77 -41.74 92.26
C CYS A 6 24.49 -40.88 92.30
N ALA A 7 24.58 -39.63 91.89
CA ALA A 7 23.41 -38.86 91.46
C ALA A 7 23.29 -38.99 89.95
N ALA A 8 22.67 -40.08 89.50
CA ALA A 8 22.11 -40.14 88.16
C ALA A 8 21.08 -39.01 88.05
N SER A 9 21.43 -37.95 87.32
CA SER A 9 20.49 -36.92 86.90
C SER A 9 19.31 -37.61 86.23
N LYS A 10 18.17 -37.63 86.92
CA LYS A 10 16.87 -37.95 86.33
C LYS A 10 16.65 -36.95 85.20
N VAL A 11 17.07 -37.35 83.99
CA VAL A 11 16.62 -36.69 82.77
C VAL A 11 15.10 -36.85 82.79
N ASN A 12 14.43 -35.73 83.05
CA ASN A 12 12.99 -35.70 83.22
C ASN A 12 12.39 -36.17 81.90
N HIS A 13 11.74 -37.35 81.88
CA HIS A 13 11.19 -37.96 80.67
C HIS A 13 10.31 -36.98 79.88
N SER A 14 9.66 -36.05 80.59
CA SER A 14 8.88 -34.95 80.02
C SER A 14 9.71 -33.97 79.19
N GLN A 15 10.94 -33.61 79.62
CA GLN A 15 11.79 -32.69 78.86
C GLN A 15 12.37 -33.35 77.60
N VAL A 16 12.76 -34.63 77.65
CA VAL A 16 13.23 -35.36 76.45
C VAL A 16 12.10 -35.58 75.46
N MET A 17 10.90 -35.89 75.96
CA MET A 17 9.74 -36.09 75.11
C MET A 17 9.31 -34.78 74.45
N ASN A 18 9.37 -33.64 75.15
CA ASN A 18 9.10 -32.33 74.56
C ASN A 18 10.18 -31.88 73.57
N PHE A 19 11.46 -32.19 73.82
CA PHE A 19 12.54 -31.89 72.87
C PHE A 19 12.45 -32.76 71.61
N ALA A 20 12.13 -34.04 71.77
CA ALA A 20 11.90 -34.98 70.67
C ALA A 20 10.66 -34.58 69.86
N LEU A 21 9.56 -34.17 70.51
CA LEU A 21 8.36 -33.67 69.84
C LEU A 21 8.64 -32.35 69.10
N ALA A 22 9.43 -31.45 69.68
CA ALA A 22 9.84 -30.21 69.02
C ALA A 22 10.74 -30.48 67.81
N LEU A 23 11.70 -31.40 67.90
CA LEU A 23 12.53 -31.84 66.78
C LEU A 23 11.70 -32.57 65.70
N PHE A 24 10.71 -33.37 66.09
CA PHE A 24 9.80 -34.05 65.16
C PHE A 24 8.86 -33.05 64.46
N LEU A 25 8.37 -32.02 65.17
CA LEU A 25 7.59 -30.94 64.59
C LEU A 25 8.44 -30.01 63.71
N LEU A 26 9.71 -29.77 64.06
CA LEU A 26 10.67 -29.06 63.20
C LEU A 26 11.01 -29.89 61.96
N TRP A 27 11.19 -31.21 62.09
CA TRP A 27 11.48 -32.11 60.98
C TRP A 27 10.25 -32.33 60.08
N CYS A 28 9.04 -32.46 60.65
CA CYS A 28 7.78 -32.37 59.92
C CYS A 28 7.62 -30.99 59.27
N GLY A 29 7.96 -29.91 59.95
CA GLY A 29 7.96 -28.54 59.41
C GLY A 29 8.91 -28.38 58.22
N LEU A 30 10.15 -28.87 58.33
CA LEU A 30 11.16 -28.86 57.27
C LEU A 30 10.77 -29.76 56.08
N THR A 31 10.17 -30.94 56.33
CA THR A 31 9.67 -31.83 55.27
C THR A 31 8.38 -31.32 54.61
N ILE A 32 7.56 -30.51 55.31
CA ILE A 32 6.42 -29.80 54.72
C ILE A 32 6.91 -28.60 53.90
N VAL A 33 7.94 -27.88 54.34
CA VAL A 33 8.51 -26.72 53.63
C VAL A 33 9.27 -27.15 52.37
N GLU A 34 9.96 -28.30 52.37
CA GLU A 34 10.62 -28.81 51.15
C GLU A 34 9.65 -29.33 50.07
N ASN A 35 8.40 -29.65 50.42
CA ASN A 35 7.39 -30.15 49.48
C ASN A 35 6.52 -29.07 48.82
N PHE A 36 6.66 -27.80 49.19
CA PHE A 36 6.01 -26.67 48.50
C PHE A 36 6.92 -25.99 47.46
N LYS A 37 7.75 -26.75 46.75
CA LYS A 37 8.17 -26.30 45.40
C LYS A 37 6.92 -26.31 44.52
N GLN A 38 6.24 -25.17 44.42
CA GLN A 38 5.21 -24.94 43.40
C GLN A 38 5.84 -25.26 42.03
N ARG A 39 5.59 -26.46 41.53
CA ARG A 39 6.02 -26.85 40.19
C ARG A 39 5.08 -26.16 39.21
N ILE A 40 5.65 -25.43 38.26
CA ILE A 40 4.90 -24.89 37.14
C ILE A 40 4.26 -26.08 36.40
N PRO A 41 2.94 -26.12 36.22
CA PRO A 41 2.28 -27.20 35.50
C PRO A 41 2.78 -27.22 34.05
N ALA A 42 3.41 -28.33 33.68
CA ALA A 42 3.86 -28.59 32.32
C ALA A 42 2.74 -29.25 31.52
N MET A 43 2.24 -28.53 30.53
CA MET A 43 1.26 -29.03 29.57
C MET A 43 2.04 -29.47 28.33
N ASN A 44 1.99 -30.75 27.96
CA ASN A 44 2.59 -31.23 26.70
C ASN A 44 1.71 -30.84 25.50
N SER A 45 1.33 -29.56 25.43
CA SER A 45 0.41 -28.98 24.45
C SER A 45 0.79 -27.52 24.18
N TYR A 46 0.24 -26.95 23.11
CA TYR A 46 0.32 -25.51 22.83
C TYR A 46 -0.76 -24.70 23.55
N ASP A 47 -1.79 -25.37 24.05
CA ASP A 47 -2.94 -24.75 24.71
C ASP A 47 -2.66 -24.55 26.21
N PRO A 48 -2.53 -23.30 26.70
CA PRO A 48 -2.40 -22.99 28.12
C PRO A 48 -3.74 -23.04 28.89
N GLY A 49 -4.87 -23.25 28.19
CA GLY A 49 -6.21 -23.13 28.73
C GLY A 49 -6.74 -21.70 28.77
N THR A 50 -7.87 -21.47 29.43
CA THR A 50 -8.50 -20.15 29.50
C THR A 50 -7.81 -19.24 30.52
N CYS A 51 -7.39 -18.04 30.10
CA CYS A 51 -6.97 -16.99 31.03
C CYS A 51 -8.17 -16.11 31.44
N ASN A 52 -8.52 -16.11 32.71
CA ASN A 52 -9.63 -15.34 33.29
C ASN A 52 -9.33 -14.94 34.74
N LYS A 53 -10.33 -14.38 35.45
CA LYS A 53 -10.19 -13.97 36.85
C LYS A 53 -9.73 -15.10 37.79
N ALA A 54 -10.17 -16.33 37.57
CA ALA A 54 -9.82 -17.47 38.41
C ALA A 54 -8.40 -18.01 38.16
N THR A 55 -7.87 -17.81 36.95
CA THR A 55 -6.53 -18.26 36.56
C THR A 55 -5.51 -17.12 36.56
N HIS A 56 -5.89 -15.91 37.00
CA HIS A 56 -5.01 -14.75 37.06
C HIS A 56 -3.80 -15.01 37.97
N GLY A 57 -2.59 -14.71 37.48
CA GLY A 57 -1.32 -14.97 38.15
C GLY A 57 -0.83 -16.41 38.04
N LYS A 58 -1.59 -17.32 37.41
CA LYS A 58 -1.15 -18.70 37.17
C LYS A 58 -0.08 -18.72 36.08
N GLU A 59 0.98 -19.48 36.34
CA GLU A 59 2.02 -19.82 35.37
C GLU A 59 1.78 -21.22 34.79
N VAL A 60 2.10 -21.40 33.52
CA VAL A 60 2.03 -22.69 32.82
C VAL A 60 3.22 -22.81 31.87
N LEU A 61 3.75 -24.03 31.73
CA LEU A 61 4.77 -24.34 30.73
C LEU A 61 4.07 -25.04 29.56
N VAL A 62 4.16 -24.45 28.37
CA VAL A 62 3.55 -24.96 27.13
C VAL A 62 4.59 -24.98 26.00
N LYS A 63 4.23 -25.50 24.83
CA LYS A 63 5.03 -25.34 23.61
C LYS A 63 4.61 -24.09 22.83
N ASP A 64 5.57 -23.40 22.25
CA ASP A 64 5.32 -22.34 21.27
C ASP A 64 5.13 -22.90 19.85
N ARG A 65 4.89 -22.05 18.85
CA ARG A 65 4.72 -22.48 17.46
C ARG A 65 5.95 -23.16 16.84
N THR A 66 7.15 -22.94 17.39
CA THR A 66 8.42 -23.58 16.99
C THR A 66 8.72 -24.88 17.73
N ASP A 67 7.79 -25.33 18.58
CA ASP A 67 7.92 -26.53 19.42
C ASP A 67 8.92 -26.39 20.57
N GLU A 68 9.33 -25.17 20.89
CA GLU A 68 10.16 -24.84 22.05
C GLU A 68 9.28 -24.63 23.30
N GLU A 69 9.81 -24.93 24.48
CA GLU A 69 9.09 -24.76 25.74
C GLU A 69 9.09 -23.27 26.16
N ILE A 70 7.91 -22.74 26.47
CA ILE A 70 7.70 -21.36 26.91
C ILE A 70 6.85 -21.31 28.17
N ILE A 71 7.24 -20.45 29.11
CA ILE A 71 6.47 -20.18 30.32
C ILE A 71 5.54 -19.00 30.06
N LEU A 72 4.25 -19.21 30.26
CA LEU A 72 3.22 -18.19 30.14
C LEU A 72 2.63 -17.87 31.52
N ILE A 73 2.33 -16.60 31.75
CA ILE A 73 1.60 -16.11 32.91
C ILE A 73 0.28 -15.46 32.47
N CYS A 74 -0.81 -15.77 33.17
CA CYS A 74 -2.11 -15.17 32.92
C CYS A 74 -2.20 -13.81 33.62
N VAL A 75 -2.22 -12.73 32.85
CA VAL A 75 -2.23 -11.35 33.36
C VAL A 75 -3.47 -10.60 32.90
N LYS A 76 -3.89 -9.60 33.68
CA LYS A 76 -4.96 -8.66 33.30
C LYS A 76 -4.33 -7.39 32.73
N ASP A 77 -4.58 -7.11 31.46
CA ASP A 77 -4.08 -5.94 30.74
C ASP A 77 -5.23 -5.22 30.04
N GLU A 78 -5.36 -3.91 30.22
CA GLU A 78 -6.48 -3.10 29.68
C GLU A 78 -7.89 -3.72 29.90
N ASN A 79 -8.11 -4.35 31.06
CA ASN A 79 -9.32 -5.12 31.42
C ASN A 79 -9.56 -6.45 30.68
N VAL A 80 -8.60 -6.93 29.91
CA VAL A 80 -8.65 -8.24 29.25
C VAL A 80 -7.66 -9.19 29.94
N TYR A 81 -8.12 -10.40 30.25
CA TYR A 81 -7.24 -11.47 30.74
C TYR A 81 -6.58 -12.16 29.54
N GLN A 82 -5.25 -12.19 29.50
CA GLN A 82 -4.49 -12.82 28.42
C GLN A 82 -3.22 -13.49 28.92
N TRP A 83 -2.81 -14.55 28.22
CA TRP A 83 -1.54 -15.21 28.45
C TRP A 83 -0.40 -14.38 27.87
N LYS A 84 0.64 -14.14 28.67
CA LYS A 84 1.87 -13.47 28.24
C LYS A 84 3.12 -14.28 28.61
N PRO A 85 4.14 -14.30 27.76
CA PRO A 85 5.44 -14.86 28.07
C PRO A 85 6.11 -14.15 29.25
N THR A 86 6.86 -14.90 30.06
CA THR A 86 7.63 -14.34 31.18
C THR A 86 9.02 -13.84 30.77
N ASP A 87 9.52 -14.26 29.61
CA ASP A 87 10.82 -13.86 29.05
C ASP A 87 10.85 -12.43 28.47
N GLY A 88 9.72 -11.72 28.50
CA GLY A 88 9.58 -10.37 27.98
C GLY A 88 9.42 -10.28 26.46
N SER A 89 9.22 -11.41 25.76
CA SER A 89 8.86 -11.41 24.35
C SER A 89 7.54 -10.65 24.14
N LYS A 90 7.61 -9.57 23.35
CA LYS A 90 6.52 -8.57 23.28
C LYS A 90 5.40 -8.95 22.32
N ASN A 91 5.65 -9.82 21.35
CA ASN A 91 4.68 -10.12 20.30
C ASN A 91 4.41 -11.63 20.21
N THR A 92 3.21 -12.02 20.62
CA THR A 92 2.73 -13.41 20.63
C THR A 92 1.75 -13.70 19.49
N VAL A 93 1.59 -12.76 18.54
CA VAL A 93 0.65 -12.93 17.44
C VAL A 93 1.06 -14.11 16.56
N GLY A 94 0.10 -15.01 16.34
CA GLY A 94 0.31 -16.26 15.60
C GLY A 94 0.78 -17.43 16.46
N GLU A 95 0.80 -17.28 17.78
CA GLU A 95 0.84 -18.40 18.73
C GLU A 95 -0.55 -19.01 18.93
N PHE A 96 -0.60 -20.24 19.46
CA PHE A 96 -1.88 -20.94 19.67
C PHE A 96 -2.86 -20.14 20.54
N PHE A 97 -2.36 -19.50 21.59
CA PHE A 97 -3.13 -18.70 22.55
C PHE A 97 -3.39 -17.25 22.08
N ASN A 98 -2.76 -16.81 20.99
CA ASN A 98 -3.00 -15.51 20.36
C ASN A 98 -2.93 -15.65 18.82
N PRO A 99 -3.85 -16.41 18.20
CA PRO A 99 -3.76 -16.75 16.79
C PRO A 99 -4.04 -15.55 15.87
N GLY A 100 -3.45 -15.59 14.69
CA GLY A 100 -3.80 -14.71 13.57
C GLY A 100 -5.21 -14.94 13.05
N HIS A 101 -5.88 -13.97 12.44
CA HIS A 101 -7.06 -14.27 11.63
C HIS A 101 -6.69 -15.01 10.33
N ASN A 102 -5.51 -14.70 9.79
CA ASN A 102 -4.86 -15.34 8.65
C ASN A 102 -3.40 -14.86 8.58
N CYS A 103 -2.59 -15.41 7.67
CA CYS A 103 -1.18 -15.00 7.54
C CYS A 103 -1.00 -13.50 7.24
N SER A 104 -1.93 -12.87 6.50
CA SER A 104 -1.86 -11.42 6.21
C SER A 104 -2.08 -10.58 7.46
N ASP A 105 -3.04 -10.96 8.30
CA ASP A 105 -3.31 -10.30 9.58
C ASP A 105 -2.16 -10.45 10.58
N ILE A 106 -1.47 -11.60 10.57
CA ILE A 106 -0.23 -11.78 11.34
C ILE A 106 0.82 -10.80 10.83
N LEU A 107 1.04 -10.75 9.52
CA LEU A 107 2.02 -9.84 8.90
C LEU A 107 1.69 -8.36 9.16
N ASP A 108 0.41 -8.00 9.25
CA ASP A 108 -0.04 -6.64 9.58
C ASP A 108 0.22 -6.28 11.06
N ARG A 109 0.26 -7.26 11.96
CA ARG A 109 0.46 -7.08 13.42
C ARG A 109 1.89 -7.36 13.90
N LEU A 110 2.67 -8.11 13.12
CA LEU A 110 4.06 -8.50 13.40
C LEU A 110 4.95 -8.10 12.21
N GLU A 111 5.58 -6.93 12.33
CA GLU A 111 6.32 -6.27 11.24
C GLU A 111 7.51 -7.09 10.71
N ASP A 112 8.12 -7.92 11.56
CA ASP A 112 9.28 -8.74 11.25
C ASP A 112 8.94 -10.23 11.05
N ALA A 113 7.66 -10.57 10.91
CA ALA A 113 7.18 -11.93 10.67
C ALA A 113 7.97 -12.58 9.51
N LYS A 114 8.47 -13.78 9.75
CA LYS A 114 9.26 -14.57 8.79
C LYS A 114 8.41 -15.70 8.23
N ASP A 115 8.86 -16.28 7.14
CA ASP A 115 8.27 -17.52 6.64
C ASP A 115 8.38 -18.60 7.72
N GLY A 116 7.30 -19.33 8.00
CA GLY A 116 7.30 -20.29 9.10
C GLY A 116 5.90 -20.74 9.51
N PHE A 117 5.84 -21.55 10.57
CA PHE A 117 4.58 -21.99 11.14
C PHE A 117 3.95 -20.92 12.02
N TYR A 118 2.64 -20.77 11.89
CA TYR A 118 1.81 -19.88 12.69
C TYR A 118 0.44 -20.52 12.94
N TRP A 119 -0.19 -20.15 14.05
CA TRP A 119 -1.56 -20.49 14.36
C TRP A 119 -2.51 -19.41 13.84
N ILE A 120 -3.54 -19.83 13.11
CA ILE A 120 -4.60 -18.96 12.60
C ILE A 120 -5.97 -19.44 13.05
N ALA A 121 -6.90 -18.51 13.28
CA ALA A 121 -8.30 -18.77 13.59
C ALA A 121 -9.17 -18.18 12.48
N LEU A 122 -9.64 -19.07 11.58
CA LEU A 122 -10.68 -18.73 10.62
C LEU A 122 -11.99 -18.46 11.40
N LYS A 123 -12.89 -17.63 10.85
CA LYS A 123 -14.09 -17.16 11.57
C LYS A 123 -14.88 -18.33 12.17
N ARG A 124 -14.94 -18.40 13.51
CA ARG A 124 -15.67 -19.40 14.33
C ARG A 124 -15.13 -20.84 14.29
N SER A 125 -13.83 -21.01 14.10
CA SER A 125 -13.16 -22.33 14.18
C SER A 125 -12.00 -22.33 15.17
N ASN A 126 -11.68 -23.51 15.71
CA ASN A 126 -10.50 -23.73 16.53
C ASN A 126 -9.23 -23.30 15.77
N PRO A 127 -8.19 -22.83 16.48
CA PRO A 127 -6.93 -22.47 15.85
C PRO A 127 -6.34 -23.63 15.03
N VAL A 128 -5.84 -23.33 13.84
CA VAL A 128 -5.17 -24.28 12.94
C VAL A 128 -3.74 -23.81 12.71
N LYS A 129 -2.76 -24.71 12.83
CA LYS A 129 -1.36 -24.44 12.50
C LYS A 129 -1.20 -24.48 10.98
N VAL A 130 -0.61 -23.44 10.40
CA VAL A 130 -0.36 -23.31 8.95
C VAL A 130 1.07 -22.83 8.71
N PHE A 131 1.68 -23.23 7.60
CA PHE A 131 2.91 -22.61 7.14
C PHE A 131 2.59 -21.34 6.36
N CYS A 132 3.01 -20.18 6.87
CA CYS A 132 2.85 -18.89 6.21
C CYS A 132 4.11 -18.52 5.42
N ASP A 133 3.92 -18.11 4.17
CA ASP A 133 4.90 -17.37 3.39
C ASP A 133 4.61 -15.87 3.56
N MET A 134 5.52 -15.20 4.27
CA MET A 134 5.49 -13.79 4.63
C MET A 134 6.30 -12.92 3.66
N THR A 135 6.94 -13.53 2.67
CA THR A 135 7.96 -12.88 1.83
C THR A 135 7.49 -12.70 0.38
N THR A 136 7.01 -13.77 -0.26
CA THR A 136 6.71 -13.80 -1.70
C THR A 136 5.51 -12.92 -2.03
N ASP A 137 5.66 -12.06 -3.04
CA ASP A 137 4.60 -11.12 -3.48
C ASP A 137 4.01 -10.29 -2.32
N GLY A 138 4.87 -9.95 -1.35
CA GLY A 138 4.49 -9.21 -0.16
C GLY A 138 3.87 -10.02 0.97
N GLY A 139 3.88 -11.34 0.87
CA GLY A 139 3.54 -12.23 1.97
C GLY A 139 2.05 -12.40 2.20
N GLY A 140 1.75 -13.04 3.33
CA GLY A 140 0.40 -13.37 3.77
C GLY A 140 -0.21 -14.59 3.08
N PHE A 141 0.61 -15.45 2.47
CA PHE A 141 0.15 -16.72 1.88
C PHE A 141 0.21 -17.84 2.92
N MET A 142 -0.75 -18.75 2.87
CA MET A 142 -0.81 -19.98 3.66
C MET A 142 -0.65 -21.18 2.73
N LEU A 143 0.22 -22.12 3.09
CA LEU A 143 0.39 -23.39 2.37
C LEU A 143 -0.83 -24.30 2.63
N VAL A 144 -1.49 -24.75 1.56
CA VAL A 144 -2.72 -25.56 1.63
C VAL A 144 -2.59 -26.94 1.02
N GLY A 145 -1.56 -27.17 0.21
CA GLY A 145 -1.26 -28.50 -0.30
C GLY A 145 0.11 -28.60 -0.94
N ARG A 146 0.61 -29.82 -1.08
CA ARG A 146 1.85 -30.11 -1.83
C ARG A 146 1.85 -31.50 -2.46
N LYS A 147 2.72 -31.69 -3.47
CA LYS A 147 3.02 -32.99 -4.08
C LYS A 147 4.48 -33.10 -4.52
N ARG A 148 5.01 -34.33 -4.55
CA ARG A 148 6.40 -34.67 -4.97
C ARG A 148 6.50 -35.16 -6.42
N ASP A 149 5.39 -35.20 -7.13
CA ASP A 149 5.31 -35.61 -8.53
C ASP A 149 4.24 -34.80 -9.28
N SER A 150 4.12 -35.05 -10.59
CA SER A 150 3.14 -34.41 -11.46
C SER A 150 1.73 -35.02 -11.35
N VAL A 151 1.54 -36.12 -10.62
CA VAL A 151 0.26 -36.85 -10.50
C VAL A 151 -0.63 -36.17 -9.46
N THR A 152 -1.11 -34.98 -9.77
CA THR A 152 -1.88 -34.11 -8.86
C THR A 152 -3.18 -34.74 -8.33
N TRP A 153 -3.75 -35.73 -9.01
CA TRP A 153 -5.02 -36.34 -8.60
C TRP A 153 -4.95 -37.41 -7.52
N THR A 154 -3.75 -37.95 -7.25
CA THR A 154 -3.52 -38.89 -6.15
C THR A 154 -3.19 -38.17 -4.84
N VAL A 155 -3.18 -36.83 -4.81
CA VAL A 155 -2.86 -36.07 -3.60
C VAL A 155 -3.96 -36.30 -2.57
N PRO A 156 -3.67 -36.96 -1.43
CA PRO A 156 -4.68 -37.21 -0.42
C PRO A 156 -5.09 -35.90 0.26
N SER A 157 -6.26 -35.87 0.89
CA SER A 157 -6.62 -34.78 1.79
C SER A 157 -6.88 -35.28 3.21
N ASN A 158 -6.48 -34.51 4.20
CA ASN A 158 -6.67 -34.79 5.61
C ASN A 158 -6.63 -33.48 6.45
N ASN A 159 -6.88 -33.59 7.76
CA ASN A 159 -6.93 -32.43 8.66
C ASN A 159 -5.56 -32.00 9.24
N ARG A 160 -4.44 -32.52 8.73
CA ARG A 160 -3.10 -32.18 9.23
C ARG A 160 -2.61 -30.86 8.64
N THR A 161 -1.58 -30.30 9.25
CA THR A 161 -0.83 -29.16 8.73
C THR A 161 -0.05 -29.57 7.49
N VAL A 162 -0.03 -28.70 6.47
CA VAL A 162 0.85 -28.89 5.32
C VAL A 162 2.21 -28.30 5.63
N GLU A 163 3.24 -29.12 5.50
CA GLU A 163 4.63 -28.70 5.69
C GLU A 163 5.31 -28.49 4.34
N PRO A 164 6.18 -27.48 4.18
CA PRO A 164 6.89 -27.25 2.92
C PRO A 164 7.67 -28.45 2.40
N TYR A 165 8.22 -29.27 3.29
CA TYR A 165 9.09 -30.41 2.97
C TYR A 165 8.56 -31.75 3.53
N GLY A 166 7.29 -31.80 3.95
CA GLY A 166 6.68 -32.97 4.58
C GLY A 166 5.98 -33.93 3.62
N GLU A 167 5.05 -34.74 4.10
CA GLU A 167 4.33 -35.66 3.21
C GLU A 167 3.35 -34.94 2.26
N PRO A 168 3.10 -35.46 1.05
CA PRO A 168 2.10 -34.90 0.13
C PRO A 168 0.66 -35.01 0.66
N HIS A 169 -0.03 -33.88 0.78
CA HIS A 169 -1.47 -33.85 1.03
C HIS A 169 -2.06 -32.45 0.81
N TRP A 170 -3.39 -32.36 0.78
CA TRP A 170 -4.17 -31.15 0.96
C TRP A 170 -4.72 -31.06 2.39
N SER A 171 -4.74 -29.87 2.97
CA SER A 171 -5.35 -29.66 4.29
C SER A 171 -6.84 -29.33 4.18
N SER A 172 -7.70 -30.28 4.57
CA SER A 172 -9.15 -30.11 4.57
C SER A 172 -9.66 -29.19 5.68
N SER A 173 -8.82 -28.92 6.71
CA SER A 173 -9.14 -27.95 7.77
C SER A 173 -9.20 -26.51 7.27
N LEU A 174 -8.70 -26.25 6.05
CA LEU A 174 -8.66 -24.93 5.42
C LEU A 174 -9.76 -24.76 4.36
N GLY A 175 -10.69 -25.69 4.21
CA GLY A 175 -11.76 -25.64 3.21
C GLY A 175 -12.64 -24.38 3.29
N ASP A 176 -12.89 -23.88 4.50
CA ASP A 176 -13.67 -22.64 4.71
C ASP A 176 -12.82 -21.35 4.67
N ALA A 177 -11.50 -21.47 4.48
CA ALA A 177 -10.62 -20.32 4.39
C ALA A 177 -11.04 -19.46 3.18
N PRO A 178 -11.28 -18.15 3.35
CA PRO A 178 -11.56 -17.28 2.22
C PRO A 178 -10.30 -17.13 1.37
N ILE A 179 -10.42 -17.32 0.06
CA ILE A 179 -9.34 -17.19 -0.91
C ILE A 179 -9.60 -15.99 -1.81
N LEU A 180 -8.58 -15.15 -1.95
CA LEU A 180 -8.52 -14.05 -2.90
C LEU A 180 -7.45 -14.30 -3.95
N ASP A 181 -6.32 -14.89 -3.54
CA ASP A 181 -5.31 -15.43 -4.44
C ASP A 181 -5.17 -16.94 -4.25
N PHE A 182 -5.09 -17.66 -5.36
CA PHE A 182 -4.62 -19.05 -5.40
C PHE A 182 -3.29 -19.08 -6.14
N ARG A 183 -2.27 -19.73 -5.59
CA ARG A 183 -0.90 -19.70 -6.10
C ARG A 183 -0.37 -21.11 -6.26
N VAL A 184 0.25 -21.36 -7.40
CA VAL A 184 0.86 -22.64 -7.76
C VAL A 184 2.34 -22.40 -7.98
N GLN A 185 3.15 -23.20 -7.30
CA GLN A 185 4.60 -23.19 -7.42
C GLN A 185 5.05 -24.57 -7.87
N MET A 186 5.91 -24.61 -8.89
CA MET A 186 6.44 -25.84 -9.47
C MET A 186 7.96 -25.77 -9.55
N ALA A 187 8.64 -26.78 -9.01
CA ALA A 187 10.09 -26.93 -9.02
C ALA A 187 10.53 -28.29 -9.56
N THR A 188 11.79 -28.37 -10.00
CA THR A 188 12.42 -29.60 -10.49
C THR A 188 13.08 -30.43 -9.40
N SER A 189 13.24 -29.87 -8.19
CA SER A 189 13.69 -30.57 -6.99
C SER A 189 12.87 -30.11 -5.79
N GLU A 190 13.04 -30.78 -4.65
CA GLU A 190 12.37 -30.44 -3.39
C GLU A 190 13.02 -29.23 -2.69
N ASP A 191 13.22 -28.14 -3.44
CA ASP A 191 13.77 -26.88 -2.97
C ASP A 191 13.05 -25.73 -3.66
N PHE A 192 12.59 -24.73 -2.89
CA PHE A 192 11.99 -23.52 -3.44
C PHE A 192 12.93 -22.77 -4.41
N LYS A 193 14.25 -22.87 -4.26
CA LYS A 193 15.22 -22.26 -5.19
C LYS A 193 15.20 -22.91 -6.57
N ALA A 194 14.76 -24.16 -6.68
CA ALA A 194 14.63 -24.88 -7.94
C ALA A 194 13.31 -24.62 -8.67
N THR A 195 12.55 -23.61 -8.25
CA THR A 195 11.29 -23.21 -8.89
C THR A 195 11.50 -22.85 -10.35
N LYS A 196 10.72 -23.47 -11.24
CA LYS A 196 10.75 -23.24 -12.69
C LYS A 196 9.51 -22.55 -13.22
N ALA A 197 8.38 -22.69 -12.53
CA ALA A 197 7.17 -21.91 -12.79
C ALA A 197 6.50 -21.54 -11.46
N HIS A 198 6.06 -20.29 -11.34
CA HIS A 198 5.43 -19.80 -10.13
C HIS A 198 4.40 -18.74 -10.49
N TRP A 199 3.12 -19.03 -10.32
CA TRP A 199 2.08 -18.10 -10.70
C TRP A 199 0.97 -18.04 -9.67
N SER A 200 0.23 -16.93 -9.69
CA SER A 200 -0.92 -16.71 -8.85
C SER A 200 -2.10 -16.18 -9.64
N TYR A 201 -3.25 -16.81 -9.45
CA TYR A 201 -4.54 -16.31 -9.91
C TYR A 201 -5.08 -15.35 -8.86
N ARG A 202 -5.28 -14.08 -9.24
CA ARG A 202 -6.12 -13.16 -8.47
C ARG A 202 -7.56 -13.41 -8.86
N LEU A 203 -8.41 -13.72 -7.89
CA LEU A 203 -9.85 -13.85 -8.08
C LEU A 203 -10.53 -12.46 -7.99
N ARG A 204 -11.63 -12.27 -8.73
CA ARG A 204 -12.43 -11.02 -8.65
C ARG A 204 -13.20 -10.97 -7.34
N SER A 205 -13.72 -12.11 -6.91
CA SER A 205 -14.52 -12.25 -5.70
C SER A 205 -13.88 -13.23 -4.74
N LYS A 206 -13.87 -12.89 -3.44
CA LYS A 206 -13.44 -13.85 -2.41
C LYS A 206 -14.43 -15.01 -2.33
N ARG A 207 -13.92 -16.22 -2.21
CA ARG A 207 -14.73 -17.42 -1.99
C ARG A 207 -14.02 -18.40 -1.06
N PRO A 208 -14.71 -19.36 -0.43
CA PRO A 208 -14.06 -20.41 0.35
C PRO A 208 -13.16 -21.31 -0.53
N LEU A 209 -12.06 -21.84 0.03
CA LEU A 209 -11.16 -22.77 -0.66
C LEU A 209 -11.89 -24.02 -1.19
N LYS A 210 -12.89 -24.54 -0.46
CA LYS A 210 -13.74 -25.65 -0.91
C LYS A 210 -14.52 -25.37 -2.19
N ASN A 211 -14.59 -24.12 -2.62
CA ASN A 211 -15.20 -23.68 -3.87
C ASN A 211 -14.13 -23.18 -4.87
N LEU A 212 -12.91 -23.71 -4.80
CA LEU A 212 -11.82 -23.33 -5.71
C LEU A 212 -12.20 -23.59 -7.17
N MET A 213 -12.75 -24.76 -7.45
CA MET A 213 -13.19 -25.15 -8.79
C MET A 213 -14.62 -24.68 -9.04
N MET A 214 -14.88 -24.19 -10.25
CA MET A 214 -16.17 -23.68 -10.69
C MET A 214 -16.43 -24.12 -12.14
N ASN A 215 -17.71 -24.24 -12.50
CA ASN A 215 -18.19 -24.45 -13.87
C ASN A 215 -19.00 -23.24 -14.38
N THR A 216 -18.77 -22.07 -13.76
CA THR A 216 -19.39 -20.78 -14.04
C THR A 216 -18.34 -19.67 -13.93
N ALA A 217 -18.76 -18.41 -14.14
CA ALA A 217 -17.91 -17.22 -13.95
C ALA A 217 -16.59 -17.26 -14.75
N GLY A 218 -16.69 -17.42 -16.07
CA GLY A 218 -15.54 -17.50 -16.97
C GLY A 218 -15.14 -18.93 -17.34
N CYS A 219 -15.44 -19.90 -16.48
CA CYS A 219 -15.55 -21.30 -16.84
C CYS A 219 -16.97 -21.61 -17.37
N ASP A 220 -17.13 -22.72 -18.10
CA ASP A 220 -18.40 -23.12 -18.72
C ASP A 220 -18.83 -24.55 -18.32
N ARG A 221 -20.00 -24.96 -18.82
CA ARG A 221 -20.59 -26.28 -18.55
C ARG A 221 -19.81 -27.47 -19.12
N ARG A 222 -18.77 -27.25 -19.93
CA ARG A 222 -17.88 -28.29 -20.50
C ARG A 222 -16.47 -28.22 -19.91
N SER A 223 -16.08 -27.07 -19.36
CA SER A 223 -14.73 -26.75 -18.91
C SER A 223 -14.77 -26.24 -17.47
N ALA A 224 -14.78 -27.16 -16.50
CA ALA A 224 -14.72 -26.80 -15.08
C ALA A 224 -13.27 -26.59 -14.65
N GLY A 225 -13.04 -25.60 -13.78
CA GLY A 225 -11.70 -25.27 -13.32
C GLY A 225 -11.65 -24.03 -12.44
N ILE A 226 -10.49 -23.36 -12.37
CA ILE A 226 -10.37 -22.11 -11.63
C ILE A 226 -10.93 -20.99 -12.49
N GLY A 227 -12.14 -20.55 -12.14
CA GLY A 227 -12.82 -19.40 -12.75
C GLY A 227 -12.80 -18.15 -11.87
N ASP A 228 -13.52 -17.12 -12.31
CA ASP A 228 -13.60 -15.77 -11.72
C ASP A 228 -12.24 -15.08 -11.60
N ILE A 229 -11.37 -15.29 -12.59
CA ILE A 229 -10.02 -14.75 -12.60
C ILE A 229 -10.05 -13.27 -13.00
N ALA A 230 -9.47 -12.42 -12.15
CA ALA A 230 -9.22 -11.01 -12.43
C ALA A 230 -7.99 -10.85 -13.33
N TYR A 231 -6.89 -11.50 -12.93
CA TYR A 231 -5.63 -11.55 -13.66
C TYR A 231 -4.75 -12.69 -13.13
N VAL A 232 -3.73 -13.06 -13.89
CA VAL A 232 -2.66 -13.97 -13.45
C VAL A 232 -1.35 -13.19 -13.34
N LYS A 233 -0.66 -13.39 -12.22
CA LYS A 233 0.67 -12.85 -11.97
C LYS A 233 1.69 -13.97 -12.04
N ASP A 234 2.73 -13.82 -12.86
CA ASP A 234 3.92 -14.66 -12.79
C ASP A 234 4.84 -14.08 -11.71
N LEU A 235 5.15 -14.90 -10.73
CA LEU A 235 5.92 -14.51 -9.54
C LEU A 235 7.42 -14.59 -9.77
N LEU A 236 7.87 -15.31 -10.81
CA LEU A 236 9.27 -15.29 -11.24
C LEU A 236 9.60 -13.97 -11.95
N SER A 237 8.78 -13.55 -12.91
CA SER A 237 8.92 -12.21 -13.54
C SER A 237 8.36 -11.06 -12.71
N LYS A 238 7.63 -11.36 -11.62
CA LYS A 238 6.94 -10.40 -10.75
C LYS A 238 5.91 -9.51 -11.46
N SER A 239 5.40 -9.95 -12.61
CA SER A 239 4.55 -9.16 -13.50
C SER A 239 3.15 -9.78 -13.68
N ILE A 240 2.15 -8.94 -13.95
CA ILE A 240 0.84 -9.42 -14.39
C ILE A 240 0.99 -9.83 -15.85
N VAL A 241 0.87 -11.12 -16.12
CA VAL A 241 1.15 -11.71 -17.45
C VAL A 241 -0.11 -11.86 -18.30
N THR A 242 -1.29 -11.87 -17.68
CA THR A 242 -2.56 -11.86 -18.42
C THR A 242 -3.71 -11.35 -17.57
N THR A 243 -4.60 -10.58 -18.20
CA THR A 243 -5.94 -10.22 -17.70
C THR A 243 -7.05 -10.88 -18.52
N LYS A 244 -6.66 -11.65 -19.55
CA LYS A 244 -7.55 -12.28 -20.53
C LYS A 244 -8.03 -13.65 -20.08
N LEU A 245 -7.22 -14.37 -19.29
CA LEU A 245 -7.55 -15.71 -18.81
C LEU A 245 -8.83 -15.66 -17.96
N ARG A 246 -9.84 -16.42 -18.38
CA ARG A 246 -11.14 -16.53 -17.70
C ARG A 246 -11.31 -17.84 -16.96
N CYS A 247 -10.71 -18.92 -17.48
CA CYS A 247 -10.77 -20.24 -16.86
C CYS A 247 -9.43 -20.99 -17.02
N SER A 248 -8.87 -21.45 -15.90
CA SER A 248 -7.85 -22.52 -15.92
C SER A 248 -8.57 -23.84 -15.81
N LYS A 249 -8.80 -24.52 -16.94
CA LYS A 249 -9.54 -25.78 -17.00
C LYS A 249 -8.79 -26.87 -16.23
N PHE A 250 -9.49 -27.47 -15.28
CA PHE A 250 -8.96 -28.52 -14.41
C PHE A 250 -9.36 -29.92 -14.86
N GLY A 251 -10.56 -30.05 -15.42
CA GLY A 251 -11.23 -31.31 -15.67
C GLY A 251 -12.42 -31.15 -16.62
N PHE A 252 -12.99 -32.27 -17.07
CA PHE A 252 -14.30 -32.24 -17.68
C PHE A 252 -15.36 -31.81 -16.66
N ALA A 253 -16.38 -31.10 -17.13
CA ALA A 253 -17.52 -30.74 -16.32
C ALA A 253 -18.52 -31.92 -16.29
N TYR A 254 -18.25 -32.90 -15.42
CA TYR A 254 -19.21 -33.97 -15.15
C TYR A 254 -20.49 -33.43 -14.48
N HIS A 255 -21.60 -34.16 -14.64
CA HIS A 255 -22.85 -33.83 -13.99
C HIS A 255 -22.69 -33.82 -12.46
N HIS A 256 -23.23 -32.81 -11.77
CA HIS A 256 -22.99 -32.64 -10.32
C HIS A 256 -23.37 -33.85 -9.46
N LEU A 257 -24.34 -34.67 -9.90
CA LEU A 257 -24.77 -35.89 -9.20
C LEU A 257 -23.71 -37.01 -9.18
N VAL A 258 -22.79 -37.06 -10.14
CA VAL A 258 -21.77 -38.11 -10.17
C VAL A 258 -20.64 -37.87 -9.17
N LYS A 259 -20.51 -36.64 -8.65
CA LYS A 259 -19.54 -36.26 -7.60
C LYS A 259 -18.08 -36.66 -7.90
N PHE A 260 -17.67 -36.68 -9.19
CA PHE A 260 -16.30 -36.94 -9.65
C PHE A 260 -15.62 -35.65 -10.17
N GLY A 261 -14.30 -35.74 -10.40
CA GLY A 261 -13.48 -34.66 -10.96
C GLY A 261 -13.46 -33.39 -10.14
N TRP A 262 -13.76 -32.26 -10.77
CA TRP A 262 -13.72 -30.94 -10.12
C TRP A 262 -14.62 -30.84 -8.88
N ASN A 263 -15.78 -31.52 -8.88
CA ASN A 263 -16.70 -31.54 -7.75
C ASN A 263 -16.10 -32.34 -6.59
N LYS A 264 -15.45 -33.46 -6.91
CA LYS A 264 -14.72 -34.29 -5.95
C LYS A 264 -13.53 -33.54 -5.36
N MET A 265 -12.78 -32.81 -6.18
CA MET A 265 -11.68 -31.96 -5.74
C MET A 265 -12.15 -30.93 -4.72
N ASN A 266 -13.21 -30.19 -5.02
CA ASN A 266 -13.84 -29.26 -4.07
C ASN A 266 -14.27 -29.95 -2.76
N SER A 267 -14.86 -31.15 -2.86
CA SER A 267 -15.23 -31.94 -1.68
C SER A 267 -14.00 -32.30 -0.86
N CYS A 268 -12.92 -32.76 -1.49
CA CYS A 268 -11.67 -33.12 -0.82
C CYS A 268 -10.96 -31.92 -0.19
N LEU A 269 -11.19 -30.69 -0.65
CA LEU A 269 -10.69 -29.49 0.02
C LEU A 269 -11.42 -29.18 1.33
N GLN A 270 -12.60 -29.77 1.58
CA GLN A 270 -13.35 -29.58 2.83
C GLN A 270 -13.36 -30.83 3.73
N LYS A 271 -13.15 -32.02 3.16
CA LYS A 271 -13.21 -33.28 3.90
C LYS A 271 -12.05 -34.21 3.53
N PRO A 272 -11.59 -35.08 4.45
CA PRO A 272 -10.55 -36.04 4.13
C PRO A 272 -10.88 -36.93 2.93
N CYS A 273 -9.87 -37.16 2.08
CA CYS A 273 -9.92 -38.04 0.92
C CYS A 273 -8.61 -38.86 0.87
N PRO A 274 -8.57 -40.09 1.40
CA PRO A 274 -7.33 -40.85 1.58
C PRO A 274 -6.58 -41.19 0.29
N TRP A 275 -7.28 -41.31 -0.83
CA TRP A 275 -6.68 -41.70 -2.12
C TRP A 275 -6.59 -40.54 -3.12
N GLY A 276 -7.06 -39.35 -2.75
CA GLY A 276 -7.14 -38.17 -3.61
C GLY A 276 -8.47 -38.04 -4.34
N PHE A 277 -8.57 -37.03 -5.22
CA PHE A 277 -9.85 -36.64 -5.82
C PHE A 277 -10.25 -37.47 -7.05
N ALA A 278 -9.33 -38.24 -7.64
CA ALA A 278 -9.63 -39.10 -8.78
C ALA A 278 -10.12 -40.51 -8.38
N PHE A 279 -10.27 -40.79 -7.08
CA PHE A 279 -10.64 -42.13 -6.59
C PHE A 279 -12.01 -42.09 -5.90
N HIS A 280 -12.71 -43.22 -5.99
CA HIS A 280 -13.96 -43.42 -5.26
C HIS A 280 -13.71 -43.41 -3.73
N ASP A 281 -14.72 -43.04 -2.93
CA ASP A 281 -14.54 -42.83 -1.47
C ASP A 281 -14.38 -44.13 -0.66
N VAL A 282 -14.95 -45.24 -1.16
CA VAL A 282 -15.05 -46.52 -0.44
C VAL A 282 -14.13 -47.60 -1.02
N VAL A 283 -13.93 -47.55 -2.34
CA VAL A 283 -13.10 -48.52 -3.08
C VAL A 283 -12.00 -47.76 -3.79
N LYS A 284 -10.80 -48.33 -3.87
CA LYS A 284 -9.61 -47.67 -4.44
C LYS A 284 -9.61 -47.74 -5.98
N ASP A 285 -10.76 -47.45 -6.59
CA ASP A 285 -10.94 -47.43 -8.03
C ASP A 285 -10.80 -46.01 -8.55
N GLN A 286 -9.98 -45.83 -9.58
CA GLN A 286 -9.77 -44.54 -10.24
C GLN A 286 -10.93 -44.26 -11.19
N VAL A 287 -11.56 -43.10 -11.00
CA VAL A 287 -12.77 -42.66 -11.73
C VAL A 287 -12.53 -41.40 -12.56
N ASP A 288 -11.36 -40.78 -12.43
CA ASP A 288 -10.96 -39.60 -13.21
C ASP A 288 -9.47 -39.67 -13.59
N PHE A 289 -9.15 -39.20 -14.79
CA PHE A 289 -7.80 -39.18 -15.37
C PHE A 289 -7.39 -37.77 -15.78
N TYR A 290 -8.00 -36.76 -15.15
CA TYR A 290 -7.76 -35.35 -15.38
C TYR A 290 -7.48 -34.64 -14.06
N GLY A 291 -6.75 -33.53 -14.14
CA GLY A 291 -6.47 -32.69 -12.98
C GLY A 291 -5.23 -31.84 -13.20
N GLY A 292 -5.42 -30.66 -13.77
CA GLY A 292 -4.31 -29.75 -14.09
C GLY A 292 -4.51 -28.35 -13.55
N PHE A 293 -3.41 -27.70 -13.19
CA PHE A 293 -3.37 -26.27 -12.92
C PHE A 293 -2.53 -25.61 -14.00
N SER A 294 -3.06 -24.59 -14.67
CA SER A 294 -2.37 -23.97 -15.79
C SER A 294 -2.77 -22.52 -15.99
N PHE A 295 -1.93 -21.75 -16.68
CA PHE A 295 -2.36 -20.45 -17.18
C PHE A 295 -1.85 -20.26 -18.61
N SER A 296 -2.57 -19.47 -19.40
CA SER A 296 -2.17 -19.04 -20.73
C SER A 296 -2.09 -17.51 -20.77
N THR A 297 -1.03 -17.00 -21.38
CA THR A 297 -0.89 -15.57 -21.70
C THR A 297 -1.58 -15.20 -23.02
N ALA A 298 -1.76 -16.18 -23.91
CA ALA A 298 -2.36 -16.00 -25.23
C ALA A 298 -3.88 -16.23 -25.26
N GLY A 299 -4.37 -17.26 -24.56
CA GLY A 299 -5.75 -17.72 -24.57
C GLY A 299 -6.60 -17.23 -23.39
N SER A 300 -7.93 -17.26 -23.58
CA SER A 300 -8.91 -17.03 -22.52
C SER A 300 -9.19 -18.26 -21.66
N ILE A 301 -8.78 -19.45 -22.13
CA ILE A 301 -8.86 -20.73 -21.42
C ILE A 301 -7.49 -21.40 -21.55
N SER A 302 -7.04 -22.08 -20.49
CA SER A 302 -5.81 -22.88 -20.49
C SER A 302 -6.04 -24.25 -19.88
N GLY A 303 -5.16 -25.19 -20.16
CA GLY A 303 -5.18 -26.54 -19.58
C GLY A 303 -5.65 -27.58 -20.58
N MET A 304 -6.33 -28.63 -20.13
CA MET A 304 -6.70 -29.78 -20.97
C MET A 304 -7.39 -29.38 -22.27
N GLU A 305 -6.98 -29.96 -23.40
CA GLU A 305 -7.41 -29.62 -24.76
C GLU A 305 -7.00 -28.20 -25.25
N TYR A 306 -6.38 -27.38 -24.40
CA TYR A 306 -5.92 -26.03 -24.70
C TYR A 306 -4.40 -25.91 -24.48
N ASN A 307 -3.81 -24.88 -25.07
CA ASN A 307 -2.42 -24.59 -24.79
C ASN A 307 -2.28 -23.76 -23.50
N ALA A 308 -1.10 -23.81 -22.89
CA ALA A 308 -0.78 -23.07 -21.68
C ALA A 308 0.66 -22.54 -21.72
N THR A 309 0.90 -21.41 -21.06
CA THR A 309 2.23 -20.85 -20.81
C THR A 309 2.98 -21.68 -19.78
N ALA A 310 2.28 -22.16 -18.75
CA ALA A 310 2.76 -23.18 -17.84
C ALA A 310 1.60 -24.05 -17.36
N SER A 311 1.89 -25.31 -17.10
CA SER A 311 0.93 -26.28 -16.59
C SER A 311 1.59 -27.30 -15.68
N VAL A 312 0.86 -27.75 -14.66
CA VAL A 312 1.25 -28.91 -13.87
C VAL A 312 0.04 -29.76 -13.53
N GLY A 313 0.22 -31.07 -13.57
CA GLY A 313 -0.84 -32.02 -13.36
C GLY A 313 -0.97 -32.91 -14.57
N CYS A 314 -2.20 -33.33 -14.84
CA CYS A 314 -2.40 -34.41 -15.77
C CYS A 314 -3.58 -34.19 -16.71
N ASP A 315 -3.41 -34.69 -17.93
CA ASP A 315 -4.35 -34.58 -19.03
C ASP A 315 -4.56 -35.96 -19.67
N ASN A 316 -5.72 -36.57 -19.41
CA ASN A 316 -6.09 -37.91 -19.86
C ASN A 316 -5.04 -38.99 -19.55
N GLY A 317 -4.58 -39.05 -18.30
CA GLY A 317 -3.54 -40.02 -17.90
C GLY A 317 -2.10 -39.53 -18.07
N TYR A 318 -1.85 -38.49 -18.86
CA TYR A 318 -0.51 -37.96 -19.10
C TYR A 318 -0.18 -36.87 -18.08
N CYS A 319 0.70 -37.20 -17.12
CA CYS A 319 1.10 -36.30 -16.04
C CYS A 319 2.49 -35.70 -16.27
N CYS A 320 2.58 -34.38 -16.15
CA CYS A 320 3.85 -33.65 -16.24
C CYS A 320 3.76 -32.27 -15.60
N GLY A 321 4.94 -31.68 -15.38
CA GLY A 321 5.09 -30.24 -15.36
C GLY A 321 5.59 -29.76 -16.72
N CYS A 322 5.02 -28.66 -17.20
CA CYS A 322 5.46 -28.00 -18.40
C CYS A 322 5.52 -26.48 -18.18
N TYR A 323 6.55 -25.82 -18.70
CA TYR A 323 6.74 -24.39 -18.53
C TYR A 323 7.58 -23.78 -19.66
N GLY A 324 7.31 -22.52 -19.96
CA GLY A 324 8.16 -21.69 -20.81
C GLY A 324 9.26 -20.93 -20.05
N PRO A 325 10.05 -20.09 -20.76
CA PRO A 325 10.99 -19.17 -20.14
C PRO A 325 10.28 -18.14 -19.25
N VAL A 326 11.00 -17.63 -18.25
CA VAL A 326 10.49 -16.58 -17.35
C VAL A 326 10.09 -15.34 -18.15
N GLY A 327 8.87 -14.84 -17.94
CA GLY A 327 8.33 -13.71 -18.70
C GLY A 327 7.90 -14.03 -20.14
N GLY A 328 7.87 -15.31 -20.53
CA GLY A 328 7.35 -15.73 -21.84
C GLY A 328 5.90 -15.33 -22.07
N THR A 329 5.58 -14.90 -23.29
CA THR A 329 4.26 -14.36 -23.69
C THR A 329 3.48 -15.29 -24.63
N LYS A 330 4.01 -16.49 -24.87
CA LYS A 330 3.38 -17.52 -25.69
C LYS A 330 2.87 -18.66 -24.81
N ASP A 331 2.18 -19.60 -25.43
CA ASP A 331 1.96 -20.90 -24.83
C ASP A 331 3.10 -21.85 -25.20
N TYR A 332 3.50 -22.67 -24.24
CA TYR A 332 4.66 -23.56 -24.30
C TYR A 332 4.29 -25.02 -24.06
N CYS A 333 3.05 -25.25 -23.61
CA CYS A 333 2.53 -26.53 -23.17
C CYS A 333 1.25 -26.81 -23.93
N ALA A 334 1.21 -27.91 -24.65
CA ALA A 334 0.03 -28.44 -25.30
C ALA A 334 -0.46 -29.70 -24.57
N GLY A 335 -1.65 -30.17 -24.95
CA GLY A 335 -2.27 -31.38 -24.39
C GLY A 335 -1.36 -32.61 -24.40
N HIS A 336 -1.62 -33.53 -23.47
CA HIS A 336 -0.82 -34.74 -23.25
C HIS A 336 0.68 -34.50 -23.04
N CYS A 337 1.03 -33.44 -22.30
CA CYS A 337 2.43 -33.15 -21.95
C CYS A 337 3.35 -32.88 -23.15
N LYS A 338 2.82 -32.24 -24.20
CA LYS A 338 3.60 -31.90 -25.39
C LYS A 338 4.21 -30.50 -25.25
N ALA A 339 5.53 -30.41 -25.44
CA ALA A 339 6.23 -29.14 -25.56
C ALA A 339 5.93 -28.48 -26.92
N ILE A 340 5.66 -27.17 -26.90
CA ILE A 340 5.55 -26.31 -28.09
C ILE A 340 6.34 -25.01 -27.85
N ASN A 341 6.72 -24.29 -28.91
CA ASN A 341 7.42 -23.00 -28.80
C ASN A 341 8.64 -23.03 -27.84
N ASP A 342 9.43 -24.12 -27.85
CA ASP A 342 10.59 -24.33 -26.97
C ASP A 342 10.24 -24.47 -25.47
N GLY A 343 9.01 -24.89 -25.16
CA GLY A 343 8.61 -25.28 -23.82
C GLY A 343 9.41 -26.46 -23.28
N ILE A 344 9.56 -26.52 -21.96
CA ILE A 344 10.25 -27.62 -21.27
C ILE A 344 9.20 -28.47 -20.55
N VAL A 345 9.24 -29.77 -20.79
CA VAL A 345 8.37 -30.77 -20.13
C VAL A 345 9.23 -31.66 -19.24
N THR A 346 8.77 -31.89 -18.01
CA THR A 346 9.39 -32.80 -17.04
C THR A 346 8.33 -33.67 -16.37
N LYS A 347 8.66 -34.94 -16.13
CA LYS A 347 7.78 -35.87 -15.42
C LYS A 347 7.84 -35.69 -13.91
N THR A 348 9.03 -35.43 -13.38
CA THR A 348 9.28 -35.26 -11.95
C THR A 348 9.25 -33.78 -11.60
N VAL A 349 8.25 -33.39 -10.83
CA VAL A 349 8.07 -32.02 -10.36
C VAL A 349 7.55 -32.01 -8.93
N PHE A 350 7.99 -31.01 -8.17
CA PHE A 350 7.52 -30.74 -6.83
C PHE A 350 6.59 -29.54 -6.91
N THR A 351 5.40 -29.69 -6.33
CA THR A 351 4.36 -28.66 -6.40
C THR A 351 3.89 -28.24 -5.03
N TRP A 352 3.68 -26.93 -4.87
CA TRP A 352 3.09 -26.34 -3.68
C TRP A 352 1.93 -25.44 -4.06
N PHE A 353 0.87 -25.55 -3.29
CA PHE A 353 -0.37 -24.81 -3.47
C PHE A 353 -0.57 -23.89 -2.28
N TRP A 354 -0.77 -22.62 -2.58
CA TRP A 354 -0.83 -21.57 -1.58
C TRP A 354 -2.07 -20.73 -1.79
N VAL A 355 -2.61 -20.18 -0.71
CA VAL A 355 -3.72 -19.24 -0.80
C VAL A 355 -3.48 -18.01 0.05
N ARG A 356 -4.10 -16.91 -0.34
CA ARG A 356 -4.07 -15.66 0.44
C ARG A 356 -5.47 -15.07 0.51
N SER A 357 -5.90 -14.76 1.73
CA SER A 357 -7.27 -14.30 2.03
C SER A 357 -7.46 -12.80 1.84
N SER A 358 -6.39 -12.04 1.96
CA SER A 358 -6.36 -10.59 1.85
C SER A 358 -4.96 -10.16 1.45
N LEU A 359 -4.84 -9.01 0.80
CA LEU A 359 -3.54 -8.36 0.74
C LEU A 359 -3.17 -7.89 2.15
N PRO A 360 -1.94 -8.13 2.61
CA PRO A 360 -1.43 -7.48 3.82
C PRO A 360 -1.61 -5.97 3.66
N LYS A 361 -2.19 -5.34 4.67
CA LYS A 361 -2.23 -3.89 4.79
C LYS A 361 -0.81 -3.48 5.16
N ARG A 362 0.07 -3.40 4.16
CA ARG A 362 1.43 -2.91 4.36
C ARG A 362 1.35 -1.53 5.04
N LEU A 363 1.53 -1.51 6.35
CA LEU A 363 2.06 -0.37 7.05
C LEU A 363 3.48 -0.25 6.50
N TRP A 364 3.71 0.71 5.62
CA TRP A 364 5.05 1.07 5.21
C TRP A 364 5.94 1.13 6.46
N LYS A 365 7.17 0.59 6.40
CA LYS A 365 8.12 0.75 7.49
C LYS A 365 8.37 2.25 7.65
N LYS A 366 7.69 2.89 8.59
CA LYS A 366 7.84 4.31 8.84
C LYS A 366 9.18 4.47 9.53
N CYS A 367 10.15 4.98 8.80
CA CYS A 367 11.38 5.45 9.40
C CYS A 367 11.55 6.89 8.95
N MET A 368 11.59 7.81 9.92
CA MET A 368 11.93 9.21 9.66
C MET A 368 13.17 9.51 10.49
N ASP A 369 14.27 9.86 9.84
CA ASP A 369 15.45 10.38 10.52
C ASP A 369 15.58 11.90 10.35
N TYR A 370 16.19 12.52 11.35
CA TYR A 370 16.41 13.95 11.41
C TYR A 370 17.68 14.26 12.19
N GLN A 371 18.26 15.43 11.93
CA GLN A 371 19.47 15.87 12.61
C GLN A 371 19.15 17.00 13.58
N VAL A 372 19.72 16.90 14.79
CA VAL A 372 19.68 17.93 15.81
C VAL A 372 21.09 18.42 16.07
N LYS A 373 21.27 19.74 16.14
CA LYS A 373 22.52 20.36 16.54
C LYS A 373 22.53 20.46 18.07
N LYS A 374 23.48 19.81 18.73
CA LYS A 374 23.70 19.96 20.19
C LYS A 374 24.40 21.29 20.49
N ASP A 375 24.38 21.70 21.76
CA ASP A 375 24.94 22.97 22.25
C ASP A 375 26.43 23.17 21.91
N ASN A 376 27.16 22.07 21.74
CA ASN A 376 28.56 22.05 21.30
C ASN A 376 28.75 22.16 19.77
N GLY A 377 27.67 22.40 19.02
CA GLY A 377 27.69 22.52 17.56
C GLY A 377 27.71 21.21 16.79
N LYS A 378 27.80 20.04 17.45
CA LYS A 378 27.83 18.72 16.81
C LYS A 378 26.42 18.31 16.34
N LEU A 379 26.33 17.82 15.10
CA LEU A 379 25.10 17.25 14.54
C LEU A 379 24.97 15.78 14.96
N ILE A 380 23.84 15.44 15.59
CA ILE A 380 23.48 14.06 15.93
C ILE A 380 22.24 13.67 15.13
N SER A 381 22.25 12.45 14.59
CA SER A 381 21.11 11.89 13.86
C SER A 381 20.22 11.11 14.83
N TYR A 382 18.92 11.33 14.74
CA TYR A 382 17.88 10.56 15.42
C TYR A 382 16.94 9.97 14.38
N LYS A 383 16.31 8.85 14.71
CA LYS A 383 15.27 8.18 13.92
C LYS A 383 14.03 7.91 14.75
N LEU A 384 12.87 8.07 14.13
CA LEU A 384 11.58 7.57 14.60
C LEU A 384 11.23 6.33 13.79
N VAL A 385 10.79 5.27 14.46
CA VAL A 385 10.49 3.97 13.84
C VAL A 385 9.03 3.60 14.11
N GLY A 386 8.31 3.21 13.06
CA GLY A 386 6.90 2.85 13.11
C GLY A 386 6.01 4.03 13.52
N HIS A 387 5.21 3.82 14.56
CA HIS A 387 4.35 4.85 15.17
C HIS A 387 4.93 5.45 16.45
N SER A 388 6.19 5.11 16.79
CA SER A 388 6.84 5.64 17.99
C SER A 388 7.10 7.14 17.86
N VAL A 389 6.66 7.90 18.86
CA VAL A 389 7.01 9.33 19.02
C VAL A 389 8.36 9.53 19.73
N ILE A 390 9.02 8.44 20.13
CA ILE A 390 10.27 8.48 20.89
C ILE A 390 11.46 8.40 19.93
N PRO A 391 12.36 9.40 19.91
CA PRO A 391 13.53 9.41 19.06
C PRO A 391 14.61 8.43 19.55
N VAL A 392 15.15 7.64 18.62
CA VAL A 392 16.28 6.72 18.83
C VAL A 392 17.49 7.27 18.10
N GLU A 393 18.69 7.23 18.70
CA GLU A 393 19.91 7.70 18.02
C GLU A 393 20.24 6.83 16.79
N GLY A 394 20.65 7.46 15.69
CA GLY A 394 21.02 6.80 14.43
C GLY A 394 20.21 7.27 13.21
N ARG A 395 20.53 6.69 12.04
CA ARG A 395 19.85 6.95 10.76
C ARG A 395 18.97 5.77 10.33
N CYS A 396 18.05 6.03 9.42
CA CYS A 396 17.29 4.99 8.73
C CYS A 396 18.23 4.19 7.80
N GLY A 397 17.99 2.89 7.66
CA GLY A 397 18.80 2.03 6.77
C GLY A 397 18.55 2.37 5.30
N LYS A 398 19.50 2.05 4.42
CA LYS A 398 19.39 2.33 2.96
C LYS A 398 18.27 1.54 2.26
N ASP A 399 17.76 0.50 2.91
CA ASP A 399 16.70 -0.38 2.37
C ASP A 399 15.27 0.08 2.73
N PHE A 400 15.13 1.20 3.46
CA PHE A 400 13.83 1.72 3.88
C PHE A 400 13.31 2.77 2.88
N THR A 401 12.04 2.62 2.45
CA THR A 401 11.32 3.73 1.81
C THR A 401 10.96 4.75 2.90
N LEU A 402 11.58 5.93 2.86
CA LEU A 402 11.28 7.02 3.78
C LEU A 402 9.91 7.61 3.44
N LEU A 403 8.91 7.36 4.30
CA LEU A 403 7.59 7.98 4.20
C LEU A 403 7.49 9.09 5.25
N HIS A 404 7.56 10.34 4.80
CA HIS A 404 7.37 11.52 5.64
C HIS A 404 5.88 11.89 5.71
N ASP A 405 5.11 11.20 6.56
CA ASP A 405 3.74 11.59 6.85
C ASP A 405 3.74 12.77 7.82
N GLY A 406 3.50 13.98 7.34
CA GLY A 406 3.31 15.13 8.22
C GLY A 406 3.33 16.47 7.51
N ILE A 407 2.27 17.26 7.72
CA ILE A 407 2.31 18.71 7.54
C ILE A 407 2.58 19.31 8.92
N VAL A 408 3.73 19.96 9.09
CA VAL A 408 4.02 20.74 10.29
C VAL A 408 3.33 22.09 10.12
N VAL A 409 2.38 22.39 10.99
CA VAL A 409 1.68 23.67 10.98
C VAL A 409 2.39 24.63 11.92
N VAL A 410 3.04 25.63 11.34
CA VAL A 410 3.87 26.59 12.08
C VAL A 410 3.10 27.91 12.26
N PRO A 411 3.01 28.44 13.50
CA PRO A 411 2.26 29.67 13.76
C PRO A 411 2.96 30.92 13.22
N ASP A 412 4.29 31.00 13.28
CA ASP A 412 5.08 32.18 12.90
C ASP A 412 6.52 31.85 12.43
N SER A 413 7.22 32.89 11.95
CA SER A 413 8.60 32.78 11.44
C SER A 413 9.65 32.34 12.49
N SER A 414 9.41 32.57 13.77
CA SER A 414 10.35 32.22 14.86
C SER A 414 10.25 30.73 15.17
N ALA A 415 9.04 30.19 15.24
CA ALA A 415 8.78 28.76 15.38
C ALA A 415 9.30 27.96 14.18
N ALA A 416 9.28 28.53 12.96
CA ALA A 416 9.79 27.90 11.75
C ALA A 416 11.29 27.56 11.85
N GLN A 417 12.09 28.39 12.55
CA GLN A 417 13.53 28.15 12.71
C GLN A 417 13.84 26.95 13.62
N LYS A 418 12.86 26.51 14.43
CA LYS A 418 12.99 25.36 15.35
C LYS A 418 12.56 24.05 14.70
N VAL A 419 12.04 24.09 13.47
CA VAL A 419 11.60 22.89 12.74
C VAL A 419 12.83 22.06 12.32
N PRO A 420 12.88 20.76 12.66
CA PRO A 420 14.00 19.90 12.29
C PRO A 420 14.26 19.86 10.78
N ALA A 421 15.53 19.67 10.40
CA ALA A 421 15.95 19.64 9.01
C ALA A 421 15.72 18.27 8.36
N ILE A 422 14.48 18.06 7.88
CA ILE A 422 14.03 16.79 7.29
C ILE A 422 13.63 17.03 5.83
N ASP A 423 14.34 16.40 4.89
CA ASP A 423 13.96 16.44 3.47
C ASP A 423 12.63 15.68 3.25
N GLY A 424 11.79 16.16 2.35
CA GLY A 424 10.43 15.64 2.12
C GLY A 424 9.37 16.18 3.09
N LEU A 425 9.76 16.93 4.14
CA LEU A 425 8.82 17.51 5.10
C LEU A 425 7.99 18.63 4.47
N LEU A 426 6.69 18.63 4.77
CA LEU A 426 5.78 19.70 4.41
C LEU A 426 5.58 20.65 5.60
N GLU A 427 5.76 21.95 5.37
CA GLU A 427 5.53 23.00 6.37
C GLU A 427 4.43 23.94 5.87
N TYR A 428 3.33 24.02 6.61
CA TYR A 428 2.30 25.02 6.37
C TYR A 428 2.48 26.20 7.33
N ARG A 429 2.79 27.36 6.76
CA ARG A 429 3.06 28.60 7.47
C ARG A 429 1.79 29.42 7.62
N LYS A 430 1.23 29.51 8.83
CA LYS A 430 -0.01 30.27 9.07
C LYS A 430 0.14 31.77 8.81
N ASP A 431 1.30 32.34 9.16
CA ASP A 431 1.64 33.75 8.92
C ASP A 431 1.67 34.12 7.43
N LYS A 432 2.07 33.19 6.57
CA LYS A 432 2.20 33.41 5.12
C LYS A 432 1.08 32.80 4.28
N GLN A 433 0.32 31.86 4.85
CA GLN A 433 -0.65 31.02 4.16
C GLN A 433 -0.04 30.25 2.97
N GLU A 434 1.19 29.76 3.15
CA GLU A 434 1.96 29.07 2.12
C GLU A 434 2.36 27.67 2.57
N LEU A 435 2.38 26.74 1.63
CA LEU A 435 2.84 25.36 1.85
C LEU A 435 4.25 25.21 1.25
N TYR A 436 5.19 24.79 2.08
CA TYR A 436 6.59 24.58 1.73
C TYR A 436 6.92 23.08 1.74
N LEU A 437 7.72 22.63 0.80
CA LEU A 437 8.36 21.31 0.75
C LEU A 437 9.86 21.47 0.96
N ARG A 438 10.42 20.75 1.93
CA ARG A 438 11.86 20.71 2.10
C ARG A 438 12.50 19.74 1.10
N SER A 439 13.48 20.20 0.35
CA SER A 439 14.28 19.37 -0.56
C SER A 439 15.73 19.85 -0.54
N ASN A 440 16.68 18.92 -0.47
CA ASN A 440 18.11 19.21 -0.38
C ASN A 440 18.46 20.23 0.72
N LYS A 441 17.85 20.08 1.90
CA LYS A 441 17.97 20.96 3.07
C LYS A 441 17.39 22.37 2.90
N THR A 442 16.75 22.67 1.77
CA THR A 442 16.15 23.97 1.45
C THR A 442 14.63 23.90 1.41
N TRP A 443 13.95 24.97 1.81
CA TRP A 443 12.49 25.05 1.75
C TRP A 443 12.03 25.63 0.42
N ASN A 444 11.18 24.89 -0.29
CA ASN A 444 10.63 25.26 -1.59
C ASN A 444 9.12 25.48 -1.48
N VAL A 445 8.60 26.60 -1.97
CA VAL A 445 7.16 26.88 -1.96
C VAL A 445 6.47 25.99 -3.01
N LEU A 446 5.48 25.19 -2.59
CA LEU A 446 4.68 24.35 -3.49
C LEU A 446 3.47 25.09 -4.08
N ALA A 447 2.89 26.02 -3.31
CA ALA A 447 1.72 26.79 -3.68
C ALA A 447 1.97 28.28 -3.40
N PRO A 448 2.58 29.03 -4.34
CA PRO A 448 2.73 30.47 -4.21
C PRO A 448 1.38 31.17 -4.32
N LYS A 449 1.22 32.35 -3.69
CA LYS A 449 0.02 33.19 -3.84
C LYS A 449 -0.25 33.45 -5.33
N GLU A 450 -1.51 33.43 -5.72
CA GLU A 450 -1.98 33.57 -7.11
C GLU A 450 -1.44 34.85 -7.82
N THR A 451 -1.14 35.89 -7.03
CA THR A 451 -0.48 37.12 -7.47
C THR A 451 0.94 36.92 -8.00
N ASP A 452 1.75 36.02 -7.41
CA ASP A 452 3.15 35.80 -7.83
C ASP A 452 3.26 35.12 -9.19
N ARG A 453 2.32 34.22 -9.52
CA ARG A 453 2.22 33.64 -10.87
C ARG A 453 1.98 34.74 -11.90
N THR A 454 1.10 35.69 -11.59
CA THR A 454 0.75 36.79 -12.49
C THR A 454 1.93 37.76 -12.68
N HIS A 455 2.64 38.10 -11.59
CA HIS A 455 3.84 38.94 -11.66
C HIS A 455 5.00 38.28 -12.42
N LYS A 456 5.23 36.98 -12.21
CA LYS A 456 6.28 36.23 -12.92
C LYS A 456 5.99 36.14 -14.43
N LEU A 457 4.73 35.90 -14.80
CA LEU A 457 4.30 35.85 -16.20
C LEU A 457 4.38 37.21 -16.89
N ASN A 458 4.17 38.30 -16.14
CA ASN A 458 4.40 39.66 -16.63
C ASN A 458 5.90 39.99 -16.75
N LEU A 459 6.73 39.51 -15.82
CA LEU A 459 8.18 39.69 -15.88
C LEU A 459 8.78 38.98 -17.11
N ASP A 460 8.40 37.72 -17.38
CA ASP A 460 8.85 36.99 -18.58
C ASP A 460 8.44 37.70 -19.89
N LYS A 461 7.27 38.34 -19.90
CA LYS A 461 6.83 39.19 -21.03
C LYS A 461 7.68 40.45 -21.17
N ILE A 462 8.03 41.10 -20.06
CA ILE A 462 8.89 42.28 -20.04
C ILE A 462 10.29 41.90 -20.54
N THR A 463 10.88 40.81 -20.06
CA THR A 463 12.22 40.36 -20.51
C THR A 463 12.24 40.00 -21.99
N LYS A 464 11.16 39.41 -22.52
CA LYS A 464 11.01 39.18 -23.97
C LYS A 464 10.90 40.48 -24.76
N LEU A 465 10.17 41.48 -24.24
CA LEU A 465 10.09 42.79 -24.87
C LEU A 465 11.44 43.50 -24.86
N GLU A 466 12.20 43.41 -23.77
CA GLU A 466 13.55 43.95 -23.68
C GLU A 466 14.49 43.28 -24.68
N GLN A 467 14.48 41.94 -24.78
CA GLN A 467 15.27 41.23 -25.81
C GLN A 467 14.88 41.63 -27.23
N ASN A 468 13.59 41.81 -27.51
CA ASN A 468 13.13 42.28 -28.81
C ASN A 468 13.58 43.72 -29.08
N LEU A 469 13.61 44.57 -28.06
CA LEU A 469 14.13 45.94 -28.16
C LEU A 469 15.63 45.93 -28.47
N THR A 470 16.42 45.13 -27.75
CA THR A 470 17.86 44.99 -28.02
C THR A 470 18.11 44.42 -29.43
N ASN A 471 17.28 43.49 -29.90
CA ASN A 471 17.37 42.97 -31.26
C ASN A 471 17.04 44.04 -32.32
N LEU A 472 16.02 44.87 -32.07
CA LEU A 472 15.70 46.03 -32.90
C LEU A 472 16.83 47.05 -32.91
N GLU A 473 17.39 47.40 -31.76
CA GLU A 473 18.55 48.29 -31.66
C GLU A 473 19.76 47.74 -32.42
N ASN A 474 20.00 46.44 -32.35
CA ASN A 474 21.07 45.79 -33.10
C ASN A 474 20.79 45.77 -34.61
N LEU A 475 19.54 45.63 -35.06
CA LEU A 475 19.17 45.77 -36.47
C LEU A 475 19.34 47.21 -36.96
N VAL A 476 18.97 48.20 -36.14
CA VAL A 476 19.18 49.64 -36.39
C VAL A 476 20.67 49.99 -36.45
N LYS A 477 21.53 49.36 -35.62
CA LYS A 477 22.99 49.51 -35.71
C LYS A 477 23.61 48.79 -36.91
N LYS A 478 22.94 47.78 -37.48
CA LYS A 478 23.43 46.98 -38.63
C LYS A 478 22.98 47.53 -39.97
N GLN A 479 21.86 48.26 -40.02
CA GLN A 479 21.56 49.17 -41.11
C GLN A 479 22.38 50.44 -40.88
N ASP A 480 23.30 50.74 -41.79
CA ASP A 480 24.10 51.95 -41.81
C ASP A 480 23.19 53.17 -42.07
N ILE A 481 22.43 53.54 -41.04
CA ILE A 481 21.38 54.56 -41.07
C ILE A 481 22.01 55.94 -41.28
N ASP A 482 23.28 56.15 -40.91
CA ASP A 482 24.02 57.39 -41.23
C ASP A 482 24.33 57.51 -42.73
N SER A 483 24.60 56.39 -43.42
CA SER A 483 24.79 56.32 -44.88
C SER A 483 23.47 56.52 -45.66
N LEU A 484 22.34 56.09 -45.10
CA LEU A 484 21.00 56.28 -45.67
C LEU A 484 20.41 57.67 -45.38
N ILE A 485 20.65 58.24 -44.19
CA ILE A 485 20.25 59.61 -43.83
C ILE A 485 20.98 60.64 -44.71
N THR A 486 22.26 60.42 -45.02
CA THR A 486 23.04 61.29 -45.93
C THR A 486 22.53 61.23 -47.38
N LYS A 487 21.90 60.12 -47.79
CA LYS A 487 21.24 59.96 -49.10
C LYS A 487 19.79 60.46 -49.13
N LEU A 488 19.06 60.40 -48.02
CA LEU A 488 17.65 60.80 -47.91
C LEU A 488 17.45 62.30 -47.61
N VAL A 489 18.42 62.99 -47.01
CA VAL A 489 18.41 64.47 -46.86
C VAL A 489 18.54 65.20 -48.22
N LYS A 490 18.92 64.49 -49.30
CA LYS A 490 18.99 65.04 -50.66
C LYS A 490 17.75 64.77 -51.54
N GLY A 491 16.67 64.20 -51.00
CA GLY A 491 15.44 63.98 -51.77
C GLY A 491 14.22 63.81 -50.87
N GLY A 492 13.58 64.92 -50.49
CA GLY A 492 12.35 64.90 -49.68
C GLY A 492 11.17 64.24 -50.41
N PHE A 493 10.26 63.58 -49.69
CA PHE A 493 9.12 64.16 -48.96
C PHE A 493 8.29 63.03 -48.29
N LEU A 494 7.66 63.36 -47.16
CA LEU A 494 7.00 62.48 -46.18
C LEU A 494 5.53 62.15 -46.52
N LEU A 495 5.01 61.05 -45.96
CA LEU A 495 3.58 60.86 -45.66
C LEU A 495 3.36 60.55 -44.16
N PRO A 496 2.21 60.93 -43.56
CA PRO A 496 2.14 61.45 -42.19
C PRO A 496 1.54 60.49 -41.15
N GLN A 497 2.00 60.61 -39.90
CA GLN A 497 1.36 60.02 -38.72
C GLN A 497 0.15 60.85 -38.26
N ARG A 498 -0.94 60.15 -37.92
CA ARG A 498 -2.24 60.71 -37.54
C ARG A 498 -2.24 61.33 -36.13
N LYS A 499 -2.43 62.65 -36.04
CA LYS A 499 -2.31 63.44 -34.80
C LYS A 499 -3.43 63.20 -33.79
N GLU A 500 -4.59 62.71 -34.21
CA GLU A 500 -5.78 62.57 -33.35
C GLU A 500 -5.64 61.50 -32.25
N CYS A 501 -4.79 60.49 -32.45
CA CYS A 501 -4.59 59.41 -31.48
C CYS A 501 -3.63 59.77 -30.35
N PHE A 502 -2.74 60.76 -30.56
CA PHE A 502 -1.66 61.09 -29.63
C PHE A 502 -1.57 62.57 -29.25
N GLY A 503 -2.12 63.48 -30.07
CA GLY A 503 -2.05 64.93 -29.90
C GLY A 503 -3.38 65.56 -29.47
N TYR A 504 -4.04 64.98 -28.46
CA TYR A 504 -5.29 65.50 -27.90
C TYR A 504 -5.12 66.15 -26.53
N LYS A 505 -6.01 67.09 -26.19
CA LYS A 505 -6.10 67.73 -24.87
C LYS A 505 -7.25 67.11 -24.05
N TRP A 506 -7.11 67.11 -22.73
CA TRP A 506 -8.15 66.57 -21.84
C TRP A 506 -9.21 67.62 -21.50
N LEU A 507 -10.47 67.22 -21.52
CA LEU A 507 -11.59 67.92 -20.89
C LEU A 507 -12.01 67.11 -19.67
N ASN A 508 -11.62 67.55 -18.48
CA ASN A 508 -11.75 66.78 -17.24
C ASN A 508 -12.52 67.48 -16.12
N GLU A 509 -13.07 68.66 -16.42
CA GLU A 509 -13.79 69.49 -15.47
C GLU A 509 -15.13 68.84 -15.07
N SER A 510 -15.37 68.69 -13.76
CA SER A 510 -16.61 68.10 -13.24
C SER A 510 -17.88 68.85 -13.63
N SER A 511 -17.75 70.15 -13.96
CA SER A 511 -18.85 70.97 -14.48
C SER A 511 -19.43 70.44 -15.79
N ARG A 512 -18.64 69.73 -16.61
CA ARG A 512 -19.07 69.13 -17.90
C ARG A 512 -19.87 67.84 -17.75
N ASN A 513 -20.00 67.33 -16.52
CA ASN A 513 -20.76 66.12 -16.26
C ASN A 513 -22.28 66.37 -16.39
N LYS A 514 -23.04 65.40 -16.91
CA LYS A 514 -24.51 65.48 -17.02
C LYS A 514 -25.23 65.78 -15.70
N LYS A 515 -24.61 65.49 -14.56
CA LYS A 515 -25.17 65.77 -13.23
C LYS A 515 -24.99 67.23 -12.80
N SER A 516 -24.09 67.98 -13.45
CA SER A 516 -23.87 69.39 -13.18
C SER A 516 -25.00 70.22 -13.80
N ARG A 517 -25.61 71.07 -12.98
CA ARG A 517 -26.71 71.97 -13.36
C ARG A 517 -26.30 73.44 -13.49
N ALA A 518 -25.00 73.73 -13.40
CA ALA A 518 -24.49 75.09 -13.60
C ALA A 518 -24.53 75.46 -15.10
N ALA A 519 -24.88 76.71 -15.42
CA ALA A 519 -25.20 77.16 -16.79
C ALA A 519 -24.24 78.24 -17.34
N ASN A 520 -23.09 78.45 -16.71
CA ASN A 520 -22.33 79.69 -16.91
C ASN A 520 -21.05 79.51 -17.76
N ASN A 521 -20.82 78.33 -18.35
CA ASN A 521 -19.64 78.09 -19.17
C ASN A 521 -19.99 78.00 -20.65
N CYS A 522 -19.25 78.75 -21.46
CA CYS A 522 -19.24 78.63 -22.92
C CYS A 522 -17.86 78.09 -23.33
N ASP A 523 -17.84 77.21 -24.33
CA ASP A 523 -16.61 76.63 -24.88
C ASP A 523 -15.96 77.53 -25.96
N ASP A 524 -16.27 78.83 -25.93
CA ASP A 524 -15.80 79.85 -26.89
C ASP A 524 -14.28 80.08 -26.82
N ARG A 525 -13.64 79.66 -25.72
CA ARG A 525 -12.18 79.73 -25.52
C ARG A 525 -11.44 78.42 -25.78
N LEU A 526 -12.11 77.36 -26.24
CA LEU A 526 -11.41 76.14 -26.64
C LEU A 526 -10.65 76.35 -27.95
N SER A 527 -9.32 76.23 -27.91
CA SER A 527 -8.47 76.29 -29.10
C SER A 527 -8.78 75.14 -30.06
N THR A 528 -8.70 75.35 -31.37
CA THR A 528 -8.86 74.27 -32.36
C THR A 528 -7.87 73.13 -32.09
N GLY A 529 -8.39 71.90 -31.94
CA GLY A 529 -7.59 70.72 -31.67
C GLY A 529 -8.44 69.51 -31.31
N TRP A 530 -7.78 68.36 -31.09
CA TRP A 530 -8.45 67.14 -30.64
C TRP A 530 -8.64 67.16 -29.12
N TYR A 531 -9.83 66.79 -28.65
CA TYR A 531 -10.14 66.75 -27.23
C TYR A 531 -10.71 65.39 -26.82
N ARG A 532 -10.41 64.97 -25.59
CA ARG A 532 -10.93 63.74 -24.99
C ARG A 532 -11.52 64.01 -23.61
N PHE A 533 -12.72 63.50 -23.37
CA PHE A 533 -13.35 63.54 -22.06
C PHE A 533 -12.68 62.56 -21.09
N GLY A 534 -12.36 63.00 -19.89
CA GLY A 534 -11.82 62.17 -18.81
C GLY A 534 -12.14 62.72 -17.43
N GLY A 535 -11.68 62.06 -16.37
CA GLY A 535 -11.83 62.56 -15.00
C GLY A 535 -13.28 62.89 -14.60
N GLY A 536 -13.48 64.05 -13.96
CA GLY A 536 -14.77 64.48 -13.42
C GLY A 536 -15.84 64.75 -14.48
N ALA A 537 -15.45 65.07 -15.71
CA ALA A 537 -16.35 65.29 -16.84
C ALA A 537 -17.06 63.99 -17.29
N GLY A 538 -16.49 62.83 -16.96
CA GLY A 538 -16.85 61.54 -17.54
C GLY A 538 -15.96 61.18 -18.73
N ILE A 539 -16.19 60.03 -19.35
CA ILE A 539 -15.27 59.45 -20.36
C ILE A 539 -15.79 59.54 -21.81
N LYS A 540 -16.98 60.10 -22.02
CA LYS A 540 -17.62 60.20 -23.34
C LYS A 540 -18.67 61.30 -23.37
N ILE A 541 -18.88 61.91 -24.54
CA ILE A 541 -19.99 62.84 -24.77
C ILE A 541 -21.33 62.09 -24.69
N LEU A 542 -22.42 62.78 -24.39
CA LEU A 542 -23.73 62.16 -24.35
C LEU A 542 -24.23 61.85 -25.76
N THR A 543 -25.04 60.81 -25.89
CA THR A 543 -25.65 60.38 -27.16
C THR A 543 -27.11 60.81 -27.32
N SER A 544 -27.63 61.58 -26.36
CA SER A 544 -29.00 62.08 -26.37
C SER A 544 -29.08 63.49 -25.79
N CYS A 545 -30.03 64.27 -26.30
CA CYS A 545 -30.28 65.64 -25.85
C CYS A 545 -30.67 65.65 -24.38
N LEU A 546 -30.05 66.54 -23.62
CA LEU A 546 -30.45 66.85 -22.27
C LEU A 546 -31.10 68.23 -22.20
N ARG A 547 -32.05 68.40 -21.28
CA ARG A 547 -32.68 69.69 -21.03
C ARG A 547 -31.65 70.68 -20.46
N SER A 548 -31.60 71.87 -21.04
CA SER A 548 -30.79 72.98 -20.55
C SER A 548 -31.28 73.49 -19.17
N PRO A 549 -30.41 73.96 -18.26
CA PRO A 549 -28.94 73.97 -18.37
C PRO A 549 -28.29 72.78 -17.65
N GLN A 550 -27.56 71.95 -18.41
CA GLN A 550 -26.83 70.78 -17.91
C GLN A 550 -25.45 70.71 -18.57
N CYS A 551 -24.54 69.91 -18.00
CA CYS A 551 -23.15 69.76 -18.47
C CYS A 551 -22.35 71.08 -18.47
N GLY A 552 -22.71 72.04 -17.60
CA GLY A 552 -21.98 73.30 -17.48
C GLY A 552 -22.38 74.36 -18.51
N ALA A 553 -23.26 74.03 -19.45
CA ALA A 553 -23.62 74.89 -20.59
C ALA A 553 -25.10 75.30 -20.57
N ALA A 554 -25.38 76.53 -21.00
CA ALA A 554 -26.73 77.03 -21.23
C ALA A 554 -27.43 76.35 -22.41
N SER A 555 -26.71 75.62 -23.26
CA SER A 555 -27.27 74.76 -24.32
C SER A 555 -26.31 73.60 -24.57
N PRO A 556 -26.49 72.44 -23.90
CA PRO A 556 -25.54 71.34 -24.02
C PRO A 556 -25.60 70.66 -25.38
N GLY A 557 -24.44 70.41 -25.97
CA GLY A 557 -24.30 69.56 -27.15
C GLY A 557 -24.34 68.07 -26.79
N TRP A 558 -24.83 67.24 -27.72
CA TRP A 558 -24.76 65.78 -27.66
C TRP A 558 -24.50 65.22 -29.06
N MET A 559 -24.01 63.99 -29.11
CA MET A 559 -23.84 63.24 -30.34
C MET A 559 -25.14 62.52 -30.69
N ASN A 560 -25.62 62.63 -31.94
CA ASN A 560 -26.78 61.84 -32.37
C ASN A 560 -26.31 60.44 -32.83
N GLY A 561 -26.78 59.38 -32.17
CA GLY A 561 -26.39 57.99 -32.48
C GLY A 561 -25.46 57.36 -31.43
N THR A 562 -24.89 56.20 -31.73
CA THR A 562 -23.97 55.47 -30.83
C THR A 562 -22.51 55.90 -31.03
N HIS A 563 -21.67 55.75 -30.00
CA HIS A 563 -20.24 56.06 -30.15
C HIS A 563 -19.54 55.06 -31.06
N PRO A 564 -18.60 55.52 -31.92
CA PRO A 564 -17.79 54.63 -32.74
C PRO A 564 -16.98 53.64 -31.91
N THR A 565 -16.87 52.42 -32.40
CA THR A 565 -15.95 51.40 -31.87
C THR A 565 -14.50 51.74 -32.24
N VAL A 566 -13.53 51.15 -31.52
CA VAL A 566 -12.09 51.35 -31.81
C VAL A 566 -11.73 50.94 -33.25
N VAL A 567 -12.39 49.91 -33.79
CA VAL A 567 -12.18 49.44 -35.17
C VAL A 567 -12.69 50.47 -36.17
N GLN A 568 -13.90 51.01 -35.97
CA GLN A 568 -14.44 52.07 -36.82
C GLN A 568 -13.60 53.35 -36.80
N GLY A 569 -12.86 53.62 -35.72
CA GLY A 569 -11.91 54.74 -35.63
C GLY A 569 -10.57 54.50 -36.34
N LYS A 570 -10.25 53.27 -36.75
CA LYS A 570 -9.02 52.94 -37.51
C LYS A 570 -9.25 52.85 -39.02
N ASP A 571 -10.45 52.46 -39.44
CA ASP A 571 -10.79 52.16 -40.84
C ASP A 571 -11.30 53.37 -41.66
N ILE A 572 -11.18 54.59 -41.14
CA ILE A 572 -11.30 55.81 -41.94
C ILE A 572 -9.88 56.14 -42.42
N ILE A 573 -9.58 55.61 -43.61
CA ILE A 573 -8.26 55.48 -44.24
C ILE A 573 -7.53 56.81 -44.40
#